data_AF-A0AAJ8LFK8-F1
#
_entry.id   AF-A0AAJ8LFK8-F1
#
_cell.length_a   1.000
_cell.length_b   1.000
_cell.length_c   1.000
_cell.angle_alpha   90.00
_cell.angle_beta   90.00
_cell.angle_gamma   90.00
#
_symmetry.space_group_name_H-M   'P 1'
#
loop_
_entity.id
_entity.type
_entity.pdbx_description
1 polymer ?
#
loop_
_entity_poly.entity_id
_entity_poly.type
_entity_poly.pdbx_seq_one_letter_code
_entity_poly.pdbx_strand_id
1 'polypeptide(L)'
;MYFSHHFTIALVSLFTLTNAIPATTVGAESLANRYNMDHERHHPKRETSLRPSASISAVKRSVPTVYPINLPLGAPIDLARCPPTTMACPIVPMTDAEVRSAGPNVAYECVSPDEDLYSCGGCATLGSGTDCTAIPNVLSVSCSAGLCNVHSCQAGFVLSSNSQRCVPCNGVSDGPLSFQAR
;
A
#
# COMPACT_ATOMS: atom_id res chain seq x y z
N MET A 1 -19.30 -40.74 48.93
CA MET A 1 -19.93 -39.48 48.47
C MET A 1 -19.28 -38.98 47.17
N TYR A 2 -19.21 -39.81 46.12
CA TYR A 2 -18.66 -39.44 44.80
C TYR A 2 -19.68 -39.55 43.65
N PHE A 3 -20.83 -40.20 43.90
CA PHE A 3 -21.86 -40.44 42.89
C PHE A 3 -22.76 -39.23 42.61
N SER A 4 -22.85 -38.27 43.54
CA SER A 4 -23.64 -37.04 43.38
C SER A 4 -22.97 -35.99 42.49
N HIS A 5 -21.64 -36.04 42.35
CA HIS A 5 -20.87 -35.06 41.57
C HIS A 5 -20.81 -35.38 40.08
N HIS A 6 -20.96 -36.65 39.69
CA HIS A 6 -21.02 -37.03 38.27
C HIS A 6 -22.39 -36.75 37.65
N PHE A 7 -23.46 -36.79 38.45
CA PHE A 7 -24.82 -36.52 37.98
C PHE A 7 -25.04 -35.02 37.69
N THR A 8 -24.39 -34.13 38.44
CA THR A 8 -24.45 -32.68 38.22
C THR A 8 -23.65 -32.25 36.99
N ILE A 9 -22.49 -32.86 36.72
CA ILE A 9 -21.66 -32.52 35.55
C ILE A 9 -22.32 -32.94 34.22
N ALA A 10 -23.08 -34.05 34.23
CA ALA A 10 -23.81 -34.50 33.04
C ALA A 10 -24.94 -33.54 32.64
N LEU A 11 -25.65 -32.93 33.62
CA LEU A 11 -26.76 -32.01 33.34
C LEU A 11 -26.29 -30.62 32.87
N VAL A 12 -25.11 -30.17 33.31
CA VAL A 12 -24.54 -28.87 32.88
C VAL A 12 -24.04 -28.94 31.43
N SER A 13 -23.60 -30.11 30.95
CA SER A 13 -23.15 -30.31 29.57
C SER A 13 -24.30 -30.37 28.54
N LEU A 14 -25.54 -30.61 28.98
CA LEU A 14 -26.73 -30.66 28.11
C LEU A 14 -27.45 -29.30 27.97
N PHE A 15 -27.11 -28.31 28.81
CA PHE A 15 -27.75 -26.99 28.80
C PHE A 15 -27.07 -25.95 27.88
N THR A 16 -25.96 -26.28 27.22
CA THR A 16 -25.24 -25.36 26.32
C THR A 16 -25.57 -25.54 24.84
N LEU A 17 -26.54 -26.40 24.48
CA LEU A 17 -26.90 -26.68 23.08
C LEU A 17 -28.17 -26.01 22.56
N THR A 18 -28.78 -25.07 23.30
CA THR A 18 -29.90 -24.30 22.74
C THR A 18 -29.76 -22.82 23.05
N ASN A 19 -29.32 -22.08 22.03
CA ASN A 19 -29.88 -20.81 21.55
C ASN A 19 -28.87 -20.17 20.59
N ALA A 20 -28.59 -20.85 19.47
CA ALA A 20 -28.19 -20.12 18.28
C ALA A 20 -29.45 -19.37 17.81
N ILE A 21 -29.60 -18.14 18.28
CA ILE A 21 -30.55 -17.19 17.71
C ILE A 21 -30.08 -17.03 16.26
N PRO A 22 -30.88 -17.43 15.23
CA PRO A 22 -30.55 -17.03 13.89
C PRO A 22 -30.62 -15.52 13.89
N ALA A 23 -29.46 -14.86 13.75
CA ALA A 23 -29.43 -13.49 13.32
C ALA A 23 -30.24 -13.48 12.02
N THR A 24 -31.44 -12.91 12.07
CA THR A 24 -32.16 -12.48 10.89
C THR A 24 -31.26 -11.44 10.26
N THR A 25 -30.29 -11.90 9.48
CA THR A 25 -29.60 -11.07 8.52
C THR A 25 -30.73 -10.52 7.69
N VAL A 26 -31.04 -9.23 7.89
CA VAL A 26 -31.71 -8.43 6.87
C VAL A 26 -30.89 -8.73 5.62
N GLY A 27 -31.48 -9.50 4.70
CA GLY A 27 -30.79 -10.53 3.92
C GLY A 27 -29.40 -10.15 3.43
N ALA A 28 -28.48 -11.12 3.36
CA ALA A 28 -27.19 -10.94 2.69
C ALA A 28 -27.33 -10.27 1.30
N GLU A 29 -28.45 -10.52 0.62
CA GLU A 29 -28.87 -9.85 -0.62
C GLU A 29 -29.09 -8.33 -0.44
N SER A 30 -29.63 -7.88 0.70
CA SER A 30 -29.87 -6.47 1.02
C SER A 30 -28.57 -5.69 1.29
N LEU A 31 -27.54 -6.33 1.86
CA LEU A 31 -26.24 -5.69 2.07
C LEU A 31 -25.46 -5.65 0.74
N ALA A 32 -25.48 -6.72 -0.03
CA ALA A 32 -24.90 -6.75 -1.38
C ALA A 32 -25.56 -5.71 -2.30
N ASN A 33 -26.89 -5.56 -2.23
CA ASN A 33 -27.59 -4.51 -2.97
C ASN A 33 -27.23 -3.09 -2.50
N ARG A 34 -27.09 -2.84 -1.19
CA ARG A 34 -26.62 -1.53 -0.69
C ARG A 34 -25.19 -1.23 -1.16
N TYR A 35 -24.29 -2.20 -1.09
CA TYR A 35 -22.92 -2.07 -1.59
C TYR A 35 -22.90 -1.73 -3.09
N ASN A 36 -23.67 -2.46 -3.91
CA ASN A 36 -23.77 -2.20 -5.34
C ASN A 36 -24.36 -0.81 -5.64
N MET A 37 -25.36 -0.37 -4.87
CA MET A 37 -26.00 0.92 -5.07
C MET A 37 -25.08 2.10 -4.69
N ASP A 38 -24.23 1.95 -3.67
CA ASP A 38 -23.22 2.95 -3.28
C ASP A 38 -22.06 3.03 -4.26
N HIS A 39 -21.66 1.90 -4.85
CA HIS A 39 -20.60 1.85 -5.85
C HIS A 39 -21.02 2.57 -7.15
N GLU A 40 -22.24 2.35 -7.64
CA GLU A 40 -22.77 3.01 -8.85
C GLU A 40 -22.93 4.53 -8.67
N ARG A 41 -23.15 5.02 -7.43
CA ARG A 41 -23.20 6.47 -7.14
C ARG A 41 -21.85 7.17 -7.32
N HIS A 42 -20.75 6.49 -6.99
CA HIS A 42 -19.40 7.05 -7.10
C HIS A 42 -18.73 6.70 -8.44
N HIS A 43 -19.13 5.61 -9.06
CA HIS A 43 -18.67 5.15 -10.37
C HIS A 43 -19.87 4.92 -11.29
N PRO A 44 -20.52 5.99 -11.79
CA PRO A 44 -21.66 5.82 -12.69
C PRO A 44 -21.20 5.05 -13.92
N LYS A 45 -21.91 3.95 -14.23
CA LYS A 45 -21.73 3.28 -15.52
C LYS A 45 -21.86 4.31 -16.63
N ARG A 46 -20.81 4.40 -17.43
CA ARG A 46 -20.72 5.28 -18.59
C ARG A 46 -21.95 5.03 -19.46
N GLU A 47 -22.89 5.98 -19.47
CA GLU A 47 -24.05 5.91 -20.35
C GLU A 47 -23.55 5.66 -21.77
N THR A 48 -24.16 4.70 -22.45
CA THR A 48 -23.97 4.46 -23.88
C THR A 48 -24.40 5.73 -24.60
N SER A 49 -23.43 6.62 -24.80
CA SER A 49 -23.61 7.85 -25.54
C SER A 49 -24.06 7.47 -26.95
N LEU A 50 -25.35 7.60 -27.22
CA LEU A 50 -25.95 7.54 -28.57
C LEU A 50 -25.54 8.76 -29.41
N ARG A 51 -24.42 9.41 -29.07
CA ARG A 51 -23.79 10.41 -29.91
C ARG A 51 -22.95 9.63 -30.92
N PRO A 52 -23.23 9.72 -32.24
CA PRO A 52 -22.29 9.22 -33.23
C PRO A 52 -21.02 10.05 -33.05
N SER A 53 -20.05 9.50 -32.33
CA SER A 53 -18.69 10.01 -32.41
C SER A 53 -18.30 9.76 -33.85
N ALA A 54 -18.16 10.83 -34.63
CA ALA A 54 -17.56 10.75 -35.95
C ALA A 54 -16.19 10.11 -35.74
N SER A 55 -16.10 8.82 -36.06
CA SER A 55 -14.87 8.04 -36.04
C SER A 55 -13.98 8.60 -37.14
N ILE A 56 -13.27 9.68 -36.84
CA ILE A 56 -12.13 10.10 -37.63
C ILE A 56 -11.16 8.93 -37.54
N SER A 57 -11.10 8.18 -38.64
CA SER A 57 -10.12 7.18 -39.04
C SER A 57 -9.43 6.44 -37.91
N ALA A 58 -9.65 5.12 -37.87
CA ALA A 58 -8.77 4.16 -37.25
C ALA A 58 -7.34 4.31 -37.81
N VAL A 59 -6.60 5.29 -37.30
CA VAL A 59 -5.15 5.27 -37.29
C VAL A 59 -4.83 4.19 -36.27
N LYS A 60 -4.64 2.97 -36.78
CA LYS A 60 -3.99 1.88 -36.07
C LYS A 60 -2.66 2.46 -35.59
N ARG A 61 -2.60 2.93 -34.33
CA ARG A 61 -1.34 3.26 -33.69
C ARG A 61 -0.57 1.95 -33.60
N SER A 62 0.21 1.67 -34.63
CA SER A 62 1.35 0.79 -34.51
C SER A 62 2.22 1.43 -33.43
N VAL A 63 2.23 0.81 -32.26
CA VAL A 63 3.24 1.07 -31.25
C VAL A 63 4.31 0.00 -31.48
N PRO A 64 5.35 0.25 -32.30
CA PRO A 64 6.51 -0.60 -32.31
C PRO A 64 7.39 -0.15 -31.15
N THR A 65 6.99 -0.43 -29.90
CA THR A 65 7.93 -0.27 -28.81
C THR A 65 8.55 -1.62 -28.52
N VAL A 66 9.66 -1.87 -29.22
CA VAL A 66 10.63 -2.89 -28.82
C VAL A 66 11.25 -2.37 -27.52
N TYR A 67 10.58 -2.60 -26.39
CA TYR A 67 11.20 -2.40 -25.09
C TYR A 67 12.35 -3.40 -24.96
N PRO A 68 13.49 -3.02 -24.37
CA PRO A 68 14.58 -3.94 -24.14
C PRO A 68 14.04 -5.13 -23.34
N ILE A 69 14.02 -6.29 -24.00
CA ILE A 69 13.43 -7.54 -23.51
C ILE A 69 14.12 -8.09 -22.25
N ASN A 70 15.24 -7.48 -21.84
CA ASN A 70 16.06 -7.90 -20.70
C ASN A 70 16.61 -6.68 -19.96
N LEU A 71 15.74 -5.86 -19.40
CA LEU A 71 16.17 -4.88 -18.41
C LEU A 71 16.36 -5.59 -17.05
N PRO A 72 17.37 -5.23 -16.23
CA PRO A 72 17.47 -5.76 -14.87
C PRO A 72 16.31 -5.30 -13.99
N LEU A 73 16.06 -6.00 -12.89
CA LEU A 73 15.18 -5.51 -11.82
C LEU A 73 15.69 -4.16 -11.29
N GLY A 74 14.76 -3.32 -10.83
CA GLY A 74 15.05 -1.97 -10.34
C GLY A 74 15.39 -0.95 -11.41
N ALA A 75 15.26 -1.30 -12.69
CA ALA A 75 15.42 -0.33 -13.76
C ALA A 75 14.21 0.63 -13.82
N PRO A 76 14.44 1.92 -14.19
CA PRO A 76 13.42 2.96 -14.10
C PRO A 76 12.26 2.80 -15.09
N ILE A 77 12.44 2.00 -16.15
CA ILE A 77 11.41 1.77 -17.17
C ILE A 77 11.36 0.29 -17.59
N ASP A 78 10.68 -0.53 -16.81
CA ASP A 78 10.57 -1.96 -17.06
C ASP A 78 9.17 -2.39 -17.50
N LEU A 79 8.83 -1.98 -18.72
CA LEU A 79 7.49 -2.15 -19.29
C LEU A 79 7.14 -3.60 -19.64
N ALA A 80 8.09 -4.52 -19.49
CA ALA A 80 7.86 -5.96 -19.60
C ALA A 80 7.25 -6.54 -18.31
N ARG A 81 7.54 -5.94 -17.15
CA ARG A 81 7.07 -6.40 -15.83
C ARG A 81 6.06 -5.47 -15.18
N CYS A 82 6.24 -4.15 -15.33
CA CYS A 82 5.47 -3.16 -14.61
C CYS A 82 4.89 -2.08 -15.55
N PRO A 83 3.77 -1.44 -15.18
CA PRO A 83 3.23 -0.28 -15.92
C PRO A 83 4.23 0.88 -16.02
N PRO A 84 3.99 1.87 -16.92
CA PRO A 84 4.76 3.11 -16.93
C PRO A 84 4.80 3.76 -15.54
N THR A 85 5.87 4.52 -15.27
CA THR A 85 6.13 5.24 -14.00
C THR A 85 6.28 4.35 -12.77
N THR A 86 6.34 3.03 -12.94
CA THR A 86 6.63 2.07 -11.87
C THR A 86 7.82 1.21 -12.25
N MET A 87 8.53 0.67 -11.25
CA MET A 87 9.68 -0.21 -11.45
C MET A 87 9.47 -1.57 -10.77
N ALA A 88 10.04 -2.62 -11.36
CA ALA A 88 9.99 -3.96 -10.80
C ALA A 88 11.07 -4.13 -9.72
N CYS A 89 10.66 -4.07 -8.46
CA CYS A 89 11.55 -4.29 -7.32
C CYS A 89 11.44 -5.74 -6.82
N PRO A 90 12.55 -6.43 -6.54
CA PRO A 90 12.48 -7.75 -5.94
C PRO A 90 11.91 -7.65 -4.52
N ILE A 91 11.06 -8.61 -4.15
CA ILE A 91 10.43 -8.68 -2.82
C ILE A 91 11.41 -9.11 -1.71
N VAL A 92 12.59 -9.60 -2.09
CA VAL A 92 13.68 -9.98 -1.19
C VAL A 92 14.93 -9.17 -1.54
N PRO A 93 15.78 -8.84 -0.56
CA PRO A 93 17.06 -8.22 -0.84
C PRO A 93 17.89 -9.09 -1.80
N MET A 94 18.48 -8.46 -2.81
CA MET A 94 19.33 -9.10 -3.80
C MET A 94 20.57 -8.26 -4.05
N THR A 95 21.67 -8.93 -4.34
CA THR A 95 22.91 -8.32 -4.81
C THR A 95 22.83 -7.97 -6.31
N ASP A 96 23.69 -7.07 -6.77
CA ASP A 96 23.78 -6.72 -8.20
C ASP A 96 24.04 -7.94 -9.09
N ALA A 97 24.80 -8.92 -8.60
CA ALA A 97 25.07 -10.16 -9.33
C ALA A 97 23.80 -11.00 -9.50
N GLU A 98 23.00 -11.13 -8.44
CA GLU A 98 21.74 -11.85 -8.47
C GLU A 98 20.72 -11.17 -9.39
N VAL A 99 20.61 -9.84 -9.32
CA VAL A 99 19.76 -9.04 -10.20
C VAL A 99 20.10 -9.23 -11.68
N ARG A 100 21.40 -9.28 -12.02
CA ARG A 100 21.86 -9.53 -13.41
C ARG A 100 21.57 -10.94 -13.90
N SER A 101 21.46 -11.90 -12.98
CA SER A 101 21.11 -13.29 -13.26
C SER A 101 19.62 -13.60 -13.05
N ALA A 102 18.83 -12.62 -12.63
CA ALA A 102 17.44 -12.81 -12.26
C ALA A 102 16.63 -13.26 -13.48
N GLY A 103 16.11 -14.49 -13.40
CA GLY A 103 15.23 -15.05 -14.42
C GLY A 103 13.82 -14.45 -14.38
N PRO A 104 12.94 -14.85 -15.32
CA PRO A 104 11.57 -14.33 -15.41
C PRO A 104 10.68 -14.71 -14.22
N ASN A 105 11.07 -15.72 -13.43
CA ASN A 105 10.30 -16.25 -12.30
C ASN A 105 10.66 -15.59 -10.96
N VAL A 106 11.56 -14.60 -10.96
CA VAL A 106 11.89 -13.87 -9.73
C VAL A 106 10.63 -13.14 -9.25
N ALA A 107 10.33 -13.23 -7.96
CA ALA A 107 9.21 -12.52 -7.39
C ALA A 107 9.55 -11.03 -7.28
N TYR A 108 8.69 -10.18 -7.81
CA TYR A 108 8.84 -8.73 -7.81
C TYR A 108 7.50 -8.06 -7.47
N GLU A 109 7.61 -6.82 -7.00
CA GLU A 109 6.50 -5.89 -6.85
C GLU A 109 6.75 -4.66 -7.73
N CYS A 110 5.66 -4.05 -8.22
CA CYS A 110 5.74 -2.81 -8.96
C CYS A 110 5.58 -1.64 -7.99
N VAL A 111 6.64 -0.86 -7.79
CA VAL A 111 6.63 0.31 -6.91
C VAL A 111 6.70 1.59 -7.72
N SER A 112 6.04 2.64 -7.22
CA SER A 112 6.17 4.00 -7.76
C SER A 112 7.31 4.71 -7.02
N PRO A 113 8.53 4.82 -7.59
CA PRO A 113 9.66 5.43 -6.90
C PRO A 113 9.41 6.91 -6.52
N ASP A 114 8.46 7.58 -7.18
CA ASP A 114 8.16 8.99 -6.95
C ASP A 114 7.32 9.27 -5.71
N GLU A 115 6.58 8.27 -5.19
CA GLU A 115 5.55 8.46 -4.16
C GLU A 115 5.47 7.32 -3.13
N ASP A 116 6.14 6.19 -3.37
CA ASP A 116 6.17 5.06 -2.43
C ASP A 116 7.03 5.38 -1.19
N LEU A 117 6.47 5.20 0.00
CA LEU A 117 7.14 5.50 1.26
C LEU A 117 8.26 4.50 1.60
N TYR A 118 8.12 3.25 1.17
CA TYR A 118 9.00 2.14 1.53
C TYR A 118 10.10 1.92 0.49
N SER A 119 9.89 2.42 -0.73
CA SER A 119 10.84 2.36 -1.86
C SER A 119 10.94 3.72 -2.56
N CYS A 120 11.16 4.79 -1.79
CA CYS A 120 11.25 6.14 -2.32
C CYS A 120 12.57 6.33 -3.08
N GLY A 121 12.48 6.84 -4.31
CA GLY A 121 13.62 7.08 -5.20
C GLY A 121 14.19 5.82 -5.88
N GLY A 122 13.66 4.62 -5.57
CA GLY A 122 14.15 3.37 -6.14
C GLY A 122 13.77 2.14 -5.29
N CYS A 123 14.25 0.96 -5.66
CA CYS A 123 14.04 -0.24 -4.86
C CYS A 123 14.84 -0.19 -3.56
N ALA A 124 14.16 -0.20 -2.42
CA ALA A 124 14.82 -0.29 -1.11
C ALA A 124 15.52 -1.64 -0.91
N THR A 125 14.96 -2.73 -1.45
CA THR A 125 15.56 -4.08 -1.41
C THR A 125 16.89 -4.20 -2.18
N LEU A 126 17.13 -3.30 -3.13
CA LEU A 126 18.39 -3.20 -3.88
C LEU A 126 19.30 -2.08 -3.37
N GLY A 127 18.87 -1.34 -2.33
CA GLY A 127 19.58 -0.16 -1.83
C GLY A 127 19.57 1.06 -2.76
N SER A 128 18.88 0.99 -3.90
CA SER A 128 18.70 2.11 -4.83
C SER A 128 17.67 3.14 -4.35
N GLY A 129 16.76 2.74 -3.46
CA GLY A 129 15.79 3.62 -2.82
C GLY A 129 15.85 3.55 -1.30
N THR A 130 15.01 4.37 -0.66
CA THR A 130 14.99 4.56 0.79
C THR A 130 13.59 4.32 1.34
N ASP A 131 13.50 3.60 2.45
CA ASP A 131 12.30 3.57 3.28
C ASP A 131 12.24 4.83 4.16
N CYS A 132 11.40 5.78 3.77
CA CYS A 132 11.22 7.04 4.51
C CYS A 132 10.64 6.82 5.92
N THR A 133 9.95 5.70 6.15
CA THR A 133 9.36 5.38 7.47
C THR A 133 10.41 4.87 8.45
N ALA A 134 11.53 4.36 7.95
CA ALA A 134 12.67 3.92 8.76
C ALA A 134 13.57 5.09 9.24
N ILE A 135 13.29 6.33 8.83
CA ILE A 135 14.04 7.51 9.29
C ILE A 135 13.83 7.67 10.81
N PRO A 136 14.91 7.80 11.60
CA PRO A 136 14.78 7.83 13.06
C PRO A 136 14.06 9.09 13.56
N ASN A 137 13.19 8.89 14.56
CA ASN A 137 12.44 9.92 15.29
C ASN A 137 11.46 10.75 14.45
N VAL A 138 11.12 10.29 13.25
CA VAL A 138 10.05 10.91 12.45
C VAL A 138 8.68 10.54 12.99
N LEU A 139 7.72 11.44 12.83
CA LEU A 139 6.31 11.23 13.15
C LEU A 139 5.48 11.19 11.87
N SER A 140 5.80 12.02 10.88
CA SER A 140 5.15 12.03 9.58
C SER A 140 6.16 12.30 8.47
N VAL A 141 6.06 11.51 7.39
CA VAL A 141 6.92 11.56 6.22
C VAL A 141 6.08 11.44 4.95
N SER A 142 6.63 11.91 3.83
CA SER A 142 6.11 11.63 2.48
C SER A 142 7.26 11.34 1.53
N CYS A 143 7.00 10.56 0.48
CA CYS A 143 7.86 10.51 -0.70
C CYS A 143 7.26 11.44 -1.77
N SER A 144 8.09 12.31 -2.35
CA SER A 144 7.67 13.10 -3.51
C SER A 144 8.85 13.30 -4.45
N ALA A 145 8.66 13.02 -5.74
CA ALA A 145 9.71 13.12 -6.76
C ALA A 145 10.99 12.35 -6.39
N GLY A 146 10.81 11.18 -5.77
CA GLY A 146 11.90 10.30 -5.35
C GLY A 146 12.68 10.76 -4.12
N LEU A 147 12.17 11.73 -3.36
CA LEU A 147 12.80 12.27 -2.16
C LEU A 147 11.91 12.12 -0.93
N CYS A 148 12.51 11.66 0.17
CA CYS A 148 11.87 11.65 1.48
C CYS A 148 11.79 13.08 2.04
N ASN A 149 10.56 13.53 2.32
CA ASN A 149 10.31 14.76 3.06
C ASN A 149 9.76 14.41 4.45
N VAL A 150 10.39 14.94 5.49
CA VAL A 150 9.92 14.83 6.87
C VAL A 150 9.06 16.04 7.20
N HIS A 151 7.81 15.79 7.58
CA HIS A 151 6.84 16.85 7.93
C HIS A 151 6.81 17.13 9.42
N SER A 152 7.01 16.10 10.24
CA SER A 152 7.01 16.24 11.70
C SER A 152 7.90 15.21 12.39
N CYS A 153 8.40 15.58 13.56
CA CYS A 153 9.27 14.78 14.40
C CYS A 153 8.56 14.36 15.70
N GLN A 154 9.04 13.28 16.31
CA GLN A 154 8.62 12.86 17.64
C GLN A 154 9.02 13.89 18.70
N ALA A 155 8.37 13.84 19.87
CA ALA A 155 8.68 14.74 20.99
C ALA A 155 10.17 14.66 21.38
N GLY A 156 10.78 15.81 21.64
CA GLY A 156 12.22 15.93 21.90
C GLY A 156 13.10 16.04 20.65
N PHE A 157 12.50 16.03 19.44
CA PHE A 157 13.20 16.23 18.17
C PHE A 157 12.58 17.34 17.32
N VAL A 158 13.42 18.01 16.54
CA VAL A 158 13.04 19.05 15.57
C VAL A 158 13.54 18.69 14.18
N LEU A 159 12.89 19.25 13.15
CA LEU A 159 13.32 19.09 11.76
C LEU A 159 14.72 19.67 11.56
N SER A 160 15.56 18.93 10.85
CA SER A 160 16.83 19.42 10.31
C SER A 160 16.57 20.55 9.29
N SER A 161 17.57 21.39 9.04
CA SER A 161 17.48 22.51 8.08
C SER A 161 17.03 22.10 6.68
N ASN A 162 17.29 20.85 6.30
CA ASN A 162 16.95 20.31 4.99
C ASN A 162 15.68 19.44 4.99
N SER A 163 14.92 19.40 6.11
CA SER A 163 13.68 18.62 6.27
C SER A 163 13.79 17.12 5.93
N GLN A 164 14.99 16.55 5.99
CA GLN A 164 15.24 15.13 5.67
C GLN A 164 15.39 14.24 6.91
N ARG A 165 15.60 14.83 8.10
CA ARG A 165 15.85 14.10 9.34
C ARG A 165 15.36 14.88 10.55
N CYS A 166 15.15 14.17 11.65
CA CYS A 166 14.86 14.73 12.96
C CYS A 166 16.12 14.75 13.83
N VAL A 167 16.43 15.88 14.46
CA VAL A 167 17.59 16.08 15.34
C VAL A 167 17.14 16.45 16.75
N PRO A 168 17.89 16.08 17.80
CA PRO A 168 17.51 16.40 19.17
C PRO A 168 17.32 17.90 19.40
N CYS A 169 16.28 18.26 20.13
CA CYS A 169 16.09 19.61 20.64
C CYS A 169 17.14 19.88 21.73
N ASN A 170 18.29 20.47 21.38
CA ASN A 170 19.24 20.92 22.40
C ASN A 170 18.65 22.11 23.17
N GLY A 171 17.79 21.84 24.16
CA GLY A 171 17.28 22.81 25.14
C GLY A 171 15.88 23.40 24.87
N VAL A 172 15.08 22.86 23.95
CA VAL A 172 13.66 23.28 23.84
C VAL A 172 12.84 22.51 24.87
N SER A 173 12.85 23.01 26.11
CA SER A 173 12.00 22.55 27.19
C SER A 173 10.52 22.74 26.81
N ASP A 174 9.87 21.63 26.49
CA ASP A 174 8.44 21.33 26.65
C ASP A 174 7.52 22.53 26.97
N GLY A 175 7.10 23.23 25.92
CA GLY A 175 5.86 24.01 25.92
C GLY A 175 4.80 23.25 25.13
N PRO A 176 3.52 23.20 25.56
CA PRO A 176 2.50 22.44 24.87
C PRO A 176 2.27 23.04 23.47
N LEU A 177 2.49 22.21 22.45
CA LEU A 177 1.84 22.24 21.13
C LEU A 177 1.61 23.65 20.55
N SER A 178 2.66 24.30 20.03
CA SER A 178 2.46 25.27 18.95
C SER A 178 2.65 24.56 17.62
N PHE A 179 1.51 24.22 17.02
CA PHE A 179 1.35 24.12 15.57
C PHE A 179 2.08 25.29 14.89
N GLN A 180 3.27 25.06 14.33
CA GLN A 180 3.74 25.86 13.20
C GLN A 180 3.48 25.04 11.94
N ALA A 181 2.20 24.98 11.56
CA ALA A 181 1.82 24.80 10.17
C ALA A 181 2.27 26.06 9.42
N ARG A 182 3.07 25.89 8.37
CA ARG A 182 3.30 26.92 7.37
C ARG A 182 3.14 26.31 5.99
#